data_AF-A0AAT9HMZ4-F1
#
_entry.id   AF-A0AAT9HMZ4-F1
#
_cell.length_a   1.000
_cell.length_b   1.000
_cell.length_c   1.000
_cell.angle_alpha   90.00
_cell.angle_beta   90.00
_cell.angle_gamma   90.00
#
_symmetry.space_group_name_H-M   'P 1'
#
loop_
_entity.id
_entity.type
_entity.pdbx_description
1 polymer ?
#
loop_
_entity_poly.entity_id
_entity_poly.type
_entity_poly.pdbx_seq_one_letter_code
_entity_poly.pdbx_strand_id
1 'polypeptide(L)'
;MRAAGAGIGAFYSPVGVGTPLAEGKETQEIDGRVHVLEYPIRGDVALIAAHRADTMGNLVYRKTARNFGPVMATAATTVVAQVTDIVPAGDRPGDRGHPRHPRRPPGTGRGPQAHRARSPLMTTTVPERTDRGPLTTDELAARIARDIPAGSYVNLGIGQPTRIAEHLSPDAGIVLHTENGMLGMGPAATADEVDTDLTNAGKVPVTELPGAAYFHHADSFAMMRGGHLDVCVLGAFQVSQHGDLANWHTGDPDAIPAVGGAMDLAVGARQVLVMMGLFARDGAPKLVPACTYPLTGPGCVHRVYTDHGVFAVGPDGVRVLETYGITVAELERRLSVELRT
;
A
#
# COMPACT_ATOMS: atom_id res chain seq x y z
N MET A 1 6.59 -18.62 5.38
CA MET A 1 5.57 -19.68 5.22
C MET A 1 5.56 -20.30 3.82
N ARG A 2 5.23 -19.55 2.74
CA ARG A 2 5.21 -20.14 1.37
C ARG A 2 6.48 -20.90 0.99
N ALA A 3 7.66 -20.35 1.36
CA ALA A 3 8.94 -21.02 1.12
C ALA A 3 9.01 -22.43 1.76
N ALA A 4 8.47 -22.60 2.98
CA ALA A 4 8.47 -23.88 3.68
C ALA A 4 7.61 -24.91 2.94
N GLY A 5 6.39 -24.52 2.54
CA GLY A 5 5.50 -25.38 1.76
C GLY A 5 5.99 -25.69 0.35
N ALA A 6 6.92 -24.89 -0.18
CA ALA A 6 7.53 -25.07 -1.49
C ALA A 6 8.89 -25.81 -1.46
N GLY A 7 9.39 -26.20 -0.27
CA GLY A 7 10.71 -26.84 -0.15
C GLY A 7 11.89 -25.90 -0.45
N ILE A 8 11.71 -24.60 -0.33
CA ILE A 8 12.75 -23.59 -0.53
C ILE A 8 13.45 -23.36 0.81
N GLY A 9 14.77 -23.54 0.87
CA GLY A 9 15.54 -23.47 2.13
C GLY A 9 15.77 -22.06 2.68
N ALA A 10 15.85 -21.05 1.80
CA ALA A 10 15.89 -19.63 2.13
C ALA A 10 15.63 -18.80 0.85
N PHE A 11 15.34 -17.51 0.99
CA PHE A 11 15.21 -16.60 -0.14
C PHE A 11 15.65 -15.19 0.24
N TYR A 12 16.12 -14.40 -0.74
CA TYR A 12 16.45 -13.00 -0.54
C TYR A 12 15.24 -12.10 -0.80
N SER A 13 15.06 -11.06 0.03
CA SER A 13 14.00 -10.06 -0.08
C SER A 13 14.56 -8.66 0.13
N PRO A 14 14.14 -7.64 -0.62
CA PRO A 14 14.59 -6.26 -0.37
C PRO A 14 13.86 -5.62 0.83
N VAL A 15 12.85 -6.29 1.38
CA VAL A 15 12.04 -5.79 2.49
C VAL A 15 12.82 -5.82 3.80
N GLY A 16 12.74 -4.73 4.56
CA GLY A 16 13.43 -4.57 5.84
C GLY A 16 14.88 -4.09 5.73
N VAL A 17 15.45 -4.00 4.52
CA VAL A 17 16.80 -3.44 4.30
C VAL A 17 16.88 -2.01 4.82
N GLY A 18 17.93 -1.71 5.59
CA GLY A 18 18.10 -0.40 6.23
C GLY A 18 17.18 -0.16 7.43
N THR A 19 16.54 -1.20 7.95
CA THR A 19 15.68 -1.13 9.15
C THR A 19 16.25 -2.03 10.26
N PRO A 20 15.84 -1.82 11.53
CA PRO A 20 16.24 -2.71 12.62
C PRO A 20 15.89 -4.19 12.39
N LEU A 21 14.90 -4.50 11.54
CA LEU A 21 14.53 -5.89 11.23
C LEU A 21 15.57 -6.64 10.38
N ALA A 22 16.50 -5.92 9.75
CA ALA A 22 17.60 -6.49 8.99
C ALA A 22 18.88 -6.68 9.83
N GLU A 23 18.93 -6.17 11.07
CA GLU A 23 20.13 -6.27 11.90
C GLU A 23 20.50 -7.72 12.18
N GLY A 24 21.76 -8.06 11.95
CA GLY A 24 22.28 -9.42 12.12
C GLY A 24 21.87 -10.42 11.03
N LYS A 25 21.03 -10.02 10.05
CA LYS A 25 20.70 -10.87 8.90
C LYS A 25 21.80 -10.80 7.84
N GLU A 26 21.98 -11.90 7.13
CA GLU A 26 22.83 -11.94 5.95
C GLU A 26 22.23 -11.05 4.86
N THR A 27 23.09 -10.29 4.17
CA THR A 27 22.69 -9.41 3.07
C THR A 27 23.44 -9.76 1.80
N GLN A 28 22.78 -9.56 0.66
CA GLN A 28 23.36 -9.77 -0.65
C GLN A 28 22.87 -8.70 -1.62
N GLU A 29 23.77 -8.17 -2.44
CA GLU A 29 23.40 -7.31 -3.56
C GLU A 29 23.00 -8.16 -4.77
N ILE A 30 21.81 -7.91 -5.30
CA ILE A 30 21.24 -8.59 -6.47
C ILE A 30 20.65 -7.50 -7.37
N ASP A 31 21.08 -7.45 -8.64
CA ASP A 31 20.66 -6.45 -9.63
C ASP A 31 20.78 -4.99 -9.13
N GLY A 32 21.86 -4.68 -8.41
CA GLY A 32 22.12 -3.34 -7.87
C GLY A 32 21.27 -2.96 -6.66
N ARG A 33 20.54 -3.92 -6.07
CA ARG A 33 19.72 -3.70 -4.87
C ARG A 33 20.15 -4.65 -3.76
N VAL A 34 20.34 -4.11 -2.56
CA VAL A 34 20.59 -4.93 -1.37
C VAL A 34 19.32 -5.67 -0.98
N HIS A 35 19.48 -6.95 -0.63
CA HIS A 35 18.44 -7.83 -0.13
C HIS A 35 18.90 -8.47 1.18
N VAL A 36 17.94 -8.83 2.04
CA VAL A 36 18.16 -9.62 3.26
C VAL A 36 17.76 -11.07 3.05
N LEU A 37 18.51 -12.00 3.62
CA LEU A 37 18.19 -13.41 3.62
C LEU A 37 17.05 -13.70 4.61
N GLU A 38 15.98 -14.32 4.14
CA GLU A 38 14.85 -14.76 4.95
C GLU A 38 14.72 -16.27 4.94
N TYR A 39 14.46 -16.83 6.13
CA TYR A 39 14.28 -18.26 6.32
C TYR A 39 12.80 -18.66 6.29
N PRO A 40 12.49 -19.88 5.84
CA PRO A 40 11.14 -20.42 5.88
C PRO A 40 10.63 -20.56 7.31
N ILE A 41 9.34 -20.25 7.49
CA ILE A 41 8.61 -20.54 8.71
C ILE A 41 7.78 -21.79 8.45
N ARG A 42 8.04 -22.85 9.23
CA ARG A 42 7.30 -24.11 9.25
C ARG A 42 6.62 -24.28 10.60
N GLY A 43 5.36 -24.72 10.59
CA GLY A 43 4.61 -25.07 11.79
C GLY A 43 4.48 -26.58 11.97
N ASP A 44 4.30 -27.03 13.21
CA ASP A 44 3.81 -28.40 13.46
C ASP A 44 2.32 -28.50 13.14
N VAL A 45 1.57 -27.45 13.49
CA VAL A 45 0.12 -27.34 13.27
C VAL A 45 -0.23 -26.00 12.61
N ALA A 46 -1.10 -26.03 11.61
CA ALA A 46 -1.78 -24.85 11.08
C ALA A 46 -3.28 -24.92 11.39
N LEU A 47 -3.78 -23.92 12.11
CA LEU A 47 -5.21 -23.72 12.34
C LEU A 47 -5.71 -22.70 11.31
N ILE A 48 -6.59 -23.14 10.42
CA ILE A 48 -7.09 -22.29 9.32
C ILE A 48 -8.61 -22.30 9.29
N ALA A 49 -9.19 -21.21 8.78
CA ALA A 49 -10.60 -21.13 8.43
C ALA A 49 -10.74 -21.13 6.90
N ALA A 50 -11.72 -21.87 6.39
CA ALA A 50 -12.14 -21.81 4.99
C ALA A 50 -13.68 -21.77 4.93
N HIS A 51 -14.22 -21.40 3.77
CA HIS A 51 -15.67 -21.29 3.63
C HIS A 51 -16.31 -22.69 3.58
N ARG A 52 -15.76 -23.57 2.74
CA ARG A 52 -16.27 -24.95 2.56
C ARG A 52 -15.13 -25.93 2.37
N ALA A 53 -15.39 -27.18 2.77
CA ALA A 53 -14.58 -28.33 2.43
C ALA A 53 -15.42 -29.38 1.69
N ASP A 54 -14.78 -30.23 0.89
CA ASP A 54 -15.36 -31.52 0.54
C ASP A 54 -14.83 -32.65 1.44
N THR A 55 -15.42 -33.84 1.33
CA THR A 55 -15.01 -35.03 2.11
C THR A 55 -13.59 -35.52 1.82
N MET A 56 -12.92 -35.02 0.78
CA MET A 56 -11.52 -35.30 0.46
C MET A 56 -10.55 -34.24 1.03
N GLY A 57 -11.07 -33.18 1.65
CA GLY A 57 -10.28 -32.09 2.21
C GLY A 57 -9.97 -30.97 1.22
N ASN A 58 -10.61 -30.92 0.04
CA ASN A 58 -10.47 -29.77 -0.86
C ASN A 58 -11.14 -28.55 -0.21
N LEU A 59 -10.42 -27.44 -0.10
CA LEU A 59 -10.91 -26.21 0.53
C LEU A 59 -11.29 -25.14 -0.50
N VAL A 60 -12.42 -24.48 -0.25
CA VAL A 60 -12.80 -23.24 -0.94
C VAL A 60 -12.80 -22.09 0.06
N TYR A 61 -12.14 -21.00 -0.31
CA TYR A 61 -12.12 -19.76 0.45
C TYR A 61 -13.07 -18.75 -0.19
N ARG A 62 -13.57 -17.83 0.64
CA ARG A 62 -14.50 -16.79 0.21
C ARG A 62 -13.86 -15.42 0.42
N LYS A 63 -13.82 -14.63 -0.64
CA LYS A 63 -13.40 -13.21 -0.63
C LYS A 63 -12.06 -13.01 0.10
N THR A 64 -11.95 -11.98 0.94
CA THR A 64 -10.72 -11.61 1.66
C THR A 64 -10.43 -12.48 2.88
N ALA A 65 -11.38 -13.33 3.30
CA ALA A 65 -11.13 -14.35 4.31
C ALA A 65 -10.12 -15.42 3.84
N ARG A 66 -9.77 -15.45 2.55
CA ARG A 66 -8.72 -16.31 1.98
C ARG A 66 -7.34 -16.02 2.58
N ASN A 67 -6.94 -14.75 2.65
CA ASN A 67 -5.70 -14.23 3.25
C ASN A 67 -4.52 -15.23 3.41
N PHE A 68 -4.13 -15.57 4.63
CA PHE A 68 -3.02 -16.47 4.96
C PHE A 68 -3.37 -17.96 4.90
N GLY A 69 -4.66 -18.31 4.94
CA GLY A 69 -5.12 -19.70 5.06
C GLY A 69 -4.42 -20.68 4.11
N PRO A 70 -4.42 -20.44 2.78
CA PRO A 70 -3.73 -21.31 1.82
C PRO A 70 -2.23 -21.44 2.08
N VAL A 71 -1.57 -20.35 2.49
CA VAL A 71 -0.12 -20.32 2.70
C VAL A 71 0.24 -21.08 3.98
N MET A 72 -0.55 -20.91 5.04
CA MET A 72 -0.40 -21.65 6.30
C MET A 72 -0.62 -23.14 6.11
N ALA A 73 -1.66 -23.53 5.34
CA ALA A 73 -1.98 -24.94 5.07
C ALA A 73 -0.79 -25.69 4.45
N THR A 74 -0.05 -25.05 3.56
CA THR A 74 1.13 -25.67 2.92
C THR A 74 2.38 -25.68 3.80
N ALA A 75 2.42 -24.86 4.85
CA ALA A 75 3.62 -24.63 5.66
C ALA A 75 3.64 -25.40 6.99
N ALA A 76 2.70 -26.32 7.21
CA ALA A 76 2.61 -27.09 8.44
C ALA A 76 2.57 -28.61 8.22
N THR A 77 3.03 -29.36 9.22
CA THR A 77 2.97 -30.83 9.21
C THR A 77 1.53 -31.34 9.34
N THR A 78 0.73 -30.72 10.20
CA THR A 78 -0.69 -31.03 10.41
C THR A 78 -1.53 -29.79 10.16
N VAL A 79 -2.63 -29.93 9.42
CA VAL A 79 -3.58 -28.83 9.15
C VAL A 79 -4.93 -29.16 9.74
N VAL A 80 -5.47 -28.25 10.55
CA VAL A 80 -6.84 -28.31 11.06
C VAL A 80 -7.62 -27.17 10.44
N ALA A 81 -8.59 -27.50 9.59
CA ALA A 81 -9.43 -26.53 8.90
C ALA A 81 -10.83 -26.48 9.52
N GLN A 82 -11.20 -25.31 10.05
CA GLN A 82 -12.60 -25.01 10.37
C GLN A 82 -13.32 -24.56 9.10
N VAL A 83 -14.49 -25.13 8.84
CA VAL A 83 -15.33 -24.80 7.68
C VAL A 83 -16.78 -24.59 8.08
N THR A 84 -17.52 -23.82 7.29
CA THR A 84 -18.96 -23.63 7.50
C THR A 84 -19.75 -24.87 7.09
N ASP A 85 -19.41 -25.45 5.93
CA ASP A 85 -20.09 -26.64 5.39
C ASP A 85 -19.08 -27.66 4.86
N ILE A 86 -19.44 -28.95 4.98
CA ILE A 86 -18.75 -30.07 4.33
C ILE A 86 -19.69 -30.67 3.27
N VAL A 87 -19.21 -30.78 2.03
CA VAL A 87 -19.97 -31.34 0.89
C VAL A 87 -19.37 -32.66 0.39
N PRO A 88 -20.12 -33.51 -0.33
CA PRO A 88 -19.55 -34.70 -0.96
C PRO A 88 -18.43 -34.36 -1.95
N ALA A 89 -17.44 -35.25 -2.08
CA ALA A 89 -16.38 -35.11 -3.08
C ALA A 89 -16.96 -34.99 -4.50
N GLY A 90 -16.48 -34.01 -5.26
CA GLY A 90 -16.98 -33.71 -6.62
C GLY A 90 -17.98 -32.55 -6.68
N ASP A 91 -18.65 -32.22 -5.57
CA ASP A 91 -19.54 -31.06 -5.47
C ASP A 91 -18.76 -29.77 -5.20
N ARG A 92 -17.77 -29.45 -6.06
CA ARG A 92 -16.94 -28.25 -5.86
C ARG A 92 -17.80 -26.99 -5.94
N PRO A 93 -17.79 -26.13 -4.91
CA PRO A 93 -18.39 -24.80 -4.99
C PRO A 93 -17.63 -23.96 -6.02
N GLY A 94 -18.27 -23.65 -7.15
CA GLY A 94 -17.71 -22.84 -8.24
C GLY A 94 -18.35 -23.09 -9.61
N ASP A 95 -18.98 -24.26 -9.80
CA ASP A 95 -19.61 -24.63 -11.09
C ASP A 95 -21.08 -24.17 -11.21
N ARG A 96 -21.63 -23.56 -10.16
CA ARG A 96 -22.97 -22.94 -10.18
C ARG A 96 -22.84 -21.43 -10.35
N GLY A 97 -22.73 -21.02 -11.62
CA GLY A 97 -23.17 -19.74 -12.16
C GLY A 97 -22.81 -18.47 -11.38
N HIS A 98 -21.69 -17.83 -11.75
CA HIS A 98 -21.73 -16.37 -11.78
C HIS A 98 -22.86 -15.93 -12.74
N PRO A 99 -23.74 -15.01 -12.34
CA PRO A 99 -24.63 -14.36 -13.30
C PRO A 99 -23.76 -13.79 -14.42
N ARG A 100 -23.98 -14.26 -15.64
CA ARG A 100 -23.32 -13.69 -16.81
C ARG A 100 -23.78 -12.24 -16.90
N HIS A 101 -22.92 -11.28 -16.51
CA HIS A 101 -23.16 -9.89 -16.83
C HIS A 101 -23.32 -9.77 -18.36
N PRO A 102 -24.30 -9.00 -18.86
CA PRO A 102 -24.46 -8.80 -20.29
C PRO A 102 -23.18 -8.22 -20.87
N ARG A 103 -22.61 -8.92 -21.85
CA ARG A 103 -21.47 -8.47 -22.64
C ARG A 103 -21.84 -7.12 -23.28
N ARG A 104 -21.20 -6.03 -22.83
CA ARG A 104 -21.15 -4.80 -23.63
C ARG A 104 -20.39 -5.08 -24.93
N PRO A 105 -20.85 -4.59 -26.09
CA PRO A 105 -20.08 -4.71 -27.32
C PRO A 105 -18.75 -3.95 -27.17
N PRO A 106 -17.69 -4.38 -27.86
CA PRO A 106 -16.42 -3.67 -27.83
C PRO A 106 -16.63 -2.27 -28.42
N GLY A 107 -16.48 -1.24 -27.58
CA GLY A 107 -16.34 0.12 -28.05
C GLY A 107 -15.04 0.22 -28.85
N THR A 108 -15.11 0.77 -30.04
CA THR A 108 -13.93 1.09 -30.87
C THR A 108 -13.13 2.19 -30.19
N GLY A 109 -12.27 1.82 -29.25
CA GLY A 109 -11.30 2.71 -28.64
C GLY A 109 -10.19 2.98 -29.65
N ARG A 110 -10.11 4.22 -30.14
CA ARG A 110 -8.93 4.73 -30.84
C ARG A 110 -7.73 4.61 -29.90
N GLY A 111 -6.66 3.99 -30.37
CA GLY A 111 -5.42 3.86 -29.60
C GLY A 111 -4.87 5.23 -29.17
N PRO A 112 -4.20 5.31 -28.01
CA PRO A 112 -3.57 6.56 -27.59
C PRO A 112 -2.44 6.90 -28.56
N GLN A 113 -2.61 7.97 -29.34
CA GLN A 113 -1.49 8.62 -30.00
C GLN A 113 -0.63 9.25 -28.90
N ALA A 114 0.58 8.72 -28.73
CA ALA A 114 1.59 9.28 -27.88
C ALA A 114 2.04 10.64 -28.44
N HIS A 115 1.39 11.72 -28.03
CA HIS A 115 1.94 13.06 -28.17
C HIS A 115 3.03 13.24 -27.10
N ARG A 116 4.28 12.98 -27.49
CA ARG A 116 5.46 13.52 -26.79
C ARG A 116 5.46 15.04 -26.97
N ALA A 117 4.72 15.74 -26.11
CA ALA A 117 4.96 17.16 -25.89
C ALA A 117 6.18 17.29 -24.97
N ARG A 118 7.31 17.73 -25.53
CA ARG A 118 8.37 18.32 -24.72
C ARG A 118 7.80 19.63 -24.18
N SER A 119 7.42 19.64 -22.90
CA SER A 119 7.12 20.90 -22.21
C SER A 119 8.37 21.77 -22.19
N PRO A 120 8.26 23.08 -22.50
CA PRO A 120 9.37 24.00 -22.35
C PRO A 120 9.75 24.08 -20.87
N LEU A 121 11.04 24.27 -20.59
CA LEU A 121 11.55 24.74 -19.31
C LEU A 121 10.92 26.12 -19.04
N MET A 122 9.75 26.13 -18.40
CA MET A 122 9.24 27.32 -17.75
C MET A 122 9.92 27.39 -16.40
N THR A 123 10.65 28.46 -16.16
CA THR A 123 10.98 28.94 -14.82
C THR A 123 9.67 29.30 -14.12
N THR A 124 8.99 28.30 -13.58
CA THR A 124 7.77 28.48 -12.78
C THR A 124 8.16 28.79 -11.35
N THR A 125 7.85 30.00 -10.91
CA THR A 125 7.74 30.32 -9.49
C THR A 125 6.79 29.32 -8.82
N VAL A 126 7.19 28.80 -7.66
CA VAL A 126 6.36 27.90 -6.84
C VAL A 126 5.03 28.58 -6.52
N PRO A 127 3.87 27.94 -6.79
CA PRO A 127 2.58 28.51 -6.43
C PRO A 127 2.41 28.61 -4.90
N GLU A 128 2.31 29.84 -4.40
CA GLU A 128 2.05 30.13 -2.98
C GLU A 128 0.60 30.58 -2.77
N ARG A 129 -0.22 29.75 -2.12
CA ARG A 129 -1.64 30.05 -1.86
C ARG A 129 -1.81 30.65 -0.47
N THR A 130 -1.43 31.91 -0.32
CA THR A 130 -1.48 32.68 0.94
C THR A 130 -2.84 33.35 1.20
N ASP A 131 -3.75 33.30 0.22
CA ASP A 131 -5.12 33.79 0.27
C ASP A 131 -6.07 32.89 1.10
N ARG A 132 -5.58 31.73 1.55
CA ARG A 132 -6.32 30.74 2.33
C ARG A 132 -5.47 30.18 3.47
N GLY A 133 -6.09 29.44 4.38
CA GLY A 133 -5.40 28.65 5.40
C GLY A 133 -4.84 27.31 4.87
N PRO A 134 -4.19 26.52 5.74
CA PRO A 134 -3.71 25.17 5.44
C PRO A 134 -4.84 24.26 4.93
N LEU A 135 -4.50 23.22 4.18
CA LEU A 135 -5.46 22.22 3.76
C LEU A 135 -5.97 21.43 4.96
N THR A 136 -7.28 21.19 4.98
CA THR A 136 -7.86 20.17 5.84
C THR A 136 -7.45 18.77 5.36
N THR A 137 -7.56 17.76 6.23
CA THR A 137 -7.29 16.35 5.87
C THR A 137 -8.08 15.90 4.64
N ASP A 138 -9.32 16.36 4.50
CA ASP A 138 -10.19 16.00 3.38
C ASP A 138 -9.74 16.67 2.07
N GLU A 139 -9.42 17.97 2.11
CA GLU A 139 -8.87 18.68 0.95
C GLU A 139 -7.51 18.11 0.52
N LEU A 140 -6.69 17.65 1.48
CA LEU A 140 -5.43 16.98 1.22
C LEU A 140 -5.65 15.63 0.53
N ALA A 141 -6.63 14.83 0.98
CA ALA A 141 -7.01 13.58 0.31
C ALA A 141 -7.50 13.83 -1.12
N ALA A 142 -8.34 14.85 -1.32
CA ALA A 142 -8.80 15.28 -2.64
C ALA A 142 -7.64 15.75 -3.54
N ARG A 143 -6.66 16.44 -2.96
CA ARG A 143 -5.45 16.89 -3.66
C ARG A 143 -4.62 15.71 -4.14
N ILE A 144 -4.42 14.70 -3.30
CA ILE A 144 -3.67 13.48 -3.67
C ILE A 144 -4.43 12.69 -4.74
N ALA A 145 -5.75 12.53 -4.61
CA ALA A 145 -6.59 11.86 -5.60
C ALA A 145 -6.43 12.44 -7.01
N ARG A 146 -6.28 13.77 -7.14
CA ARG A 146 -6.03 14.45 -8.42
C ARG A 146 -4.65 14.19 -9.03
N ASP A 147 -3.64 13.87 -8.21
CA ASP A 147 -2.28 13.59 -8.67
C ASP A 147 -2.06 12.12 -9.03
N ILE A 148 -2.97 11.22 -8.66
CA ILE A 148 -2.89 9.82 -9.03
C ILE A 148 -3.20 9.69 -10.53
N PRO A 149 -2.29 9.10 -11.33
CA PRO A 149 -2.53 8.91 -12.76
C PRO A 149 -3.74 8.02 -13.03
N ALA A 150 -4.55 8.37 -14.03
CA ALA A 150 -5.66 7.53 -14.46
C ALA A 150 -5.19 6.12 -14.88
N GLY A 151 -5.98 5.11 -14.56
CA GLY A 151 -5.68 3.70 -14.83
C GLY A 151 -4.67 3.06 -13.88
N SER A 152 -4.21 3.76 -12.84
CA SER A 152 -3.23 3.23 -11.89
C SER A 152 -3.81 2.15 -10.97
N TYR A 153 -2.95 1.18 -10.64
CA TYR A 153 -3.15 0.26 -9.53
C TYR A 153 -2.62 0.87 -8.24
N VAL A 154 -3.51 1.10 -7.28
CA VAL A 154 -3.24 1.93 -6.10
C VAL A 154 -3.43 1.14 -4.82
N ASN A 155 -2.50 1.27 -3.88
CA ASN A 155 -2.69 0.83 -2.49
C ASN A 155 -2.74 2.05 -1.57
N LEU A 156 -3.76 2.11 -0.72
CA LEU A 156 -3.94 3.15 0.29
C LEU A 156 -3.68 2.56 1.67
N GLY A 157 -2.68 3.10 2.36
CA GLY A 157 -2.38 2.73 3.75
C GLY A 157 -3.55 3.04 4.69
N ILE A 158 -3.61 2.29 5.79
CA ILE A 158 -4.64 2.48 6.82
C ILE A 158 -4.59 3.90 7.42
N GLY A 159 -5.74 4.40 7.90
CA GLY A 159 -5.84 5.71 8.55
C GLY A 159 -6.22 6.82 7.58
N GLN A 160 -5.50 7.95 7.60
CA GLN A 160 -5.83 9.10 6.75
C GLN A 160 -5.83 8.80 5.24
N PRO A 161 -4.90 8.01 4.68
CA PRO A 161 -4.86 7.75 3.25
C PRO A 161 -6.11 7.05 2.69
N THR A 162 -6.88 6.32 3.51
CA THR A 162 -8.10 5.65 3.03
C THR A 162 -9.16 6.64 2.55
N ARG A 163 -9.15 7.87 3.05
CA ARG A 163 -10.05 8.96 2.61
C ARG A 163 -9.87 9.32 1.13
N ILE A 164 -8.70 9.06 0.57
CA ILE A 164 -8.42 9.34 -0.85
C ILE A 164 -9.40 8.60 -1.76
N ALA A 165 -9.85 7.41 -1.36
CA ALA A 165 -10.81 6.61 -2.11
C ALA A 165 -12.14 7.35 -2.36
N GLU A 166 -12.58 8.20 -1.44
CA GLU A 166 -13.83 8.98 -1.54
C GLU A 166 -13.73 10.10 -2.58
N HIS A 167 -12.51 10.49 -2.95
CA HIS A 167 -12.22 11.58 -3.90
C HIS A 167 -11.77 11.08 -5.27
N LEU A 168 -11.67 9.76 -5.47
CA LEU A 168 -11.30 9.19 -6.76
C LEU A 168 -12.46 9.32 -7.75
N SER A 169 -12.18 9.88 -8.92
CA SER A 169 -13.17 9.93 -10.00
C SER A 169 -13.44 8.51 -10.53
N PRO A 170 -14.71 8.09 -10.68
CA PRO A 170 -15.05 6.82 -11.33
C PRO A 170 -14.49 6.70 -12.76
N ASP A 171 -14.38 7.83 -13.47
CA ASP A 171 -13.89 7.88 -14.85
C ASP A 171 -12.36 7.76 -14.93
N ALA A 172 -11.64 7.91 -13.81
CA ALA A 172 -10.19 7.77 -13.78
C ALA A 172 -9.72 6.32 -13.90
N GLY A 173 -10.62 5.33 -13.77
CA GLY A 173 -10.27 3.91 -13.95
C GLY A 173 -9.25 3.38 -12.95
N ILE A 174 -9.18 3.98 -11.75
CA ILE A 174 -8.27 3.57 -10.68
C ILE A 174 -8.72 2.24 -10.10
N VAL A 175 -7.77 1.32 -9.91
CA VAL A 175 -8.04 0.02 -9.30
C VAL A 175 -7.38 -0.05 -7.93
N LEU A 176 -8.20 -0.13 -6.89
CA LEU A 176 -7.73 -0.23 -5.51
C LEU A 176 -7.34 -1.66 -5.16
N HIS A 177 -6.11 -1.82 -4.68
CA HIS A 177 -5.57 -3.02 -4.07
C HIS A 177 -5.65 -2.92 -2.54
N THR A 178 -5.97 -4.04 -1.89
CA THR A 178 -5.81 -4.17 -0.44
C THR A 178 -4.97 -5.40 -0.08
N GLU A 179 -4.00 -5.22 0.82
CA GLU A 179 -2.96 -6.21 1.15
C GLU A 179 -3.51 -7.52 1.71
N ASN A 180 -4.76 -7.50 2.21
CA ASN A 180 -5.39 -8.70 2.72
C ASN A 180 -5.88 -9.67 1.63
N GLY A 181 -5.80 -9.29 0.35
CA GLY A 181 -5.94 -10.22 -0.77
C GLY A 181 -7.05 -9.87 -1.76
N MET A 182 -7.18 -8.60 -2.15
CA MET A 182 -8.18 -8.17 -3.12
C MET A 182 -7.67 -7.06 -4.05
N LEU A 183 -8.14 -7.09 -5.30
CA LEU A 183 -7.98 -6.05 -6.29
C LEU A 183 -9.36 -5.63 -6.80
N GLY A 184 -9.59 -4.34 -7.02
CA GLY A 184 -10.92 -3.80 -7.33
C GLY A 184 -11.78 -3.56 -6.10
N MET A 185 -11.16 -3.12 -4.99
CA MET A 185 -11.87 -2.74 -3.76
C MET A 185 -12.80 -1.54 -4.03
N GLY A 186 -14.05 -1.66 -3.59
CA GLY A 186 -15.04 -0.58 -3.64
C GLY A 186 -15.04 0.30 -2.39
N PRO A 187 -16.05 1.18 -2.24
CA PRO A 187 -16.24 1.98 -1.03
C PRO A 187 -16.52 1.11 0.21
N ALA A 188 -16.50 1.75 1.38
CA ALA A 188 -16.97 1.16 2.63
C ALA A 188 -18.43 0.66 2.48
N ALA A 189 -18.73 -0.51 3.04
CA ALA A 189 -20.05 -1.12 2.95
C ALA A 189 -21.07 -0.36 3.82
N THR A 190 -22.28 -0.17 3.29
CA THR A 190 -23.44 0.22 4.12
C THR A 190 -23.90 -0.96 4.98
N ALA A 191 -24.78 -0.71 5.97
CA ALA A 191 -25.20 -1.73 6.93
C ALA A 191 -25.80 -2.99 6.29
N ASP A 192 -26.47 -2.85 5.15
CA ASP A 192 -27.08 -3.93 4.37
C ASP A 192 -26.10 -4.63 3.42
N GLU A 193 -24.92 -4.04 3.16
CA GLU A 193 -23.86 -4.59 2.32
C GLU A 193 -22.77 -5.32 3.14
N VAL A 194 -22.83 -5.25 4.48
CA VAL A 194 -21.81 -5.82 5.37
C VAL A 194 -21.69 -7.33 5.16
N ASP A 195 -20.49 -7.75 4.77
CA ASP A 195 -20.09 -9.14 4.62
C ASP A 195 -18.83 -9.40 5.45
N THR A 196 -18.91 -10.32 6.41
CA THR A 196 -17.81 -10.57 7.36
C THR A 196 -16.56 -11.15 6.71
N ASP A 197 -16.66 -11.72 5.51
CA ASP A 197 -15.50 -12.23 4.76
C ASP A 197 -14.87 -11.16 3.84
N LEU A 198 -15.46 -9.95 3.78
CA LEU A 198 -15.03 -8.86 2.90
C LEU A 198 -14.66 -7.62 3.70
N THR A 199 -13.37 -7.50 3.99
CA THR A 199 -12.80 -6.36 4.70
C THR A 199 -11.59 -5.81 3.96
N ASN A 200 -11.20 -4.57 4.26
CA ASN A 200 -9.91 -4.05 3.85
C ASN A 200 -8.80 -4.38 4.88
N ALA A 201 -7.58 -3.92 4.62
CA ALA A 201 -6.42 -4.05 5.51
C ALA A 201 -6.70 -3.54 6.95
N GLY A 202 -7.51 -2.49 7.09
CA GLY A 202 -7.92 -1.89 8.37
C GLY A 202 -9.09 -2.61 9.06
N LYS A 203 -9.49 -3.80 8.58
CA LYS A 203 -10.62 -4.60 9.11
C LYS A 203 -11.99 -3.91 9.00
N VAL A 204 -12.11 -2.92 8.12
CA VAL A 204 -13.39 -2.26 7.82
C VAL A 204 -14.10 -3.04 6.72
N PRO A 205 -15.40 -3.34 6.85
CA PRO A 205 -16.20 -3.92 5.77
C PRO A 205 -16.22 -3.01 4.53
N VAL A 206 -15.99 -3.60 3.36
CA VAL A 206 -15.95 -2.89 2.08
C VAL A 206 -16.80 -3.62 1.04
N THR A 207 -17.04 -2.97 -0.08
CA THR A 207 -17.70 -3.57 -1.24
C THR A 207 -16.68 -3.98 -2.31
N GLU A 208 -17.14 -4.66 -3.35
CA GLU A 208 -16.34 -5.11 -4.50
C GLU A 208 -16.84 -4.46 -5.79
N LEU A 209 -15.92 -3.98 -6.63
CA LEU A 209 -16.25 -3.42 -7.93
C LEU A 209 -16.33 -4.53 -9.00
N PRO A 210 -17.07 -4.32 -10.10
CA PRO A 210 -17.08 -5.25 -11.22
C PRO A 210 -15.68 -5.56 -11.73
N GLY A 211 -15.33 -6.85 -11.83
CA GLY A 211 -13.99 -7.30 -12.20
C GLY A 211 -13.01 -7.47 -11.04
N ALA A 212 -13.47 -7.34 -9.79
CA ALA A 212 -12.65 -7.61 -8.62
C ALA A 212 -12.10 -9.04 -8.62
N ALA A 213 -10.91 -9.19 -8.04
CA ALA A 213 -10.20 -10.46 -7.91
C ALA A 213 -9.73 -10.69 -6.48
N TYR A 214 -9.74 -11.95 -6.05
CA TYR A 214 -9.28 -12.38 -4.73
C TYR A 214 -8.10 -13.33 -4.80
N PHE A 215 -7.14 -13.14 -3.91
CA PHE A 215 -5.90 -13.92 -3.86
C PHE A 215 -5.45 -14.10 -2.41
N HIS A 216 -4.54 -15.05 -2.20
CA HIS A 216 -3.94 -15.25 -0.88
C HIS A 216 -2.81 -14.25 -0.63
N HIS A 217 -2.41 -14.06 0.62
CA HIS A 217 -1.40 -13.06 1.00
C HIS A 217 -0.09 -13.20 0.23
N ALA A 218 0.40 -14.41 -0.03
CA ALA A 218 1.68 -14.54 -0.74
C ALA A 218 1.64 -13.93 -2.16
N ASP A 219 0.48 -13.91 -2.82
CA ASP A 219 0.29 -13.28 -4.13
C ASP A 219 0.12 -11.76 -3.99
N SER A 220 -0.62 -11.31 -2.97
CA SER A 220 -0.75 -9.88 -2.67
C SER A 220 0.61 -9.24 -2.42
N PHE A 221 1.41 -9.85 -1.56
CA PHE A 221 2.75 -9.39 -1.24
C PHE A 221 3.75 -9.58 -2.40
N ALA A 222 3.54 -10.57 -3.27
CA ALA A 222 4.29 -10.65 -4.53
C ALA A 222 3.94 -9.49 -5.47
N MET A 223 2.66 -9.10 -5.57
CA MET A 223 2.22 -7.93 -6.33
C MET A 223 2.85 -6.64 -5.80
N MET A 224 2.87 -6.47 -4.47
CA MET A 224 3.50 -5.34 -3.80
C MET A 224 5.01 -5.31 -4.07
N ARG A 225 5.76 -6.33 -3.62
CA ARG A 225 7.23 -6.37 -3.76
C ARG A 225 7.72 -6.41 -5.20
N GLY A 226 6.94 -6.98 -6.11
CA GLY A 226 7.26 -7.10 -7.53
C GLY A 226 7.08 -5.82 -8.33
N GLY A 227 6.62 -4.71 -7.72
CA GLY A 227 6.43 -3.44 -8.41
C GLY A 227 5.27 -3.42 -9.40
N HIS A 228 4.23 -4.19 -9.09
CA HIS A 228 2.99 -4.23 -9.86
C HIS A 228 1.96 -3.18 -9.41
N LEU A 229 2.23 -2.45 -8.32
CA LEU A 229 1.45 -1.30 -7.89
C LEU A 229 2.11 -0.02 -8.40
N ASP A 230 1.33 0.81 -9.09
CA ASP A 230 1.84 2.06 -9.65
C ASP A 230 2.03 3.12 -8.57
N VAL A 231 1.09 3.18 -7.63
CA VAL A 231 1.10 4.18 -6.55
C VAL A 231 0.76 3.52 -5.22
N CYS A 232 1.52 3.83 -4.19
CA CYS A 232 1.13 3.60 -2.81
C CYS A 232 1.07 4.93 -2.06
N VAL A 233 0.03 5.14 -1.25
CA VAL A 233 -0.07 6.30 -0.36
C VAL A 233 -0.04 5.85 1.09
N LEU A 234 0.95 6.32 1.85
CA LEU A 234 1.17 5.95 3.24
C LEU A 234 1.08 7.17 4.17
N GLY A 235 0.70 6.93 5.43
CA GLY A 235 0.96 7.89 6.50
C GLY A 235 2.43 7.86 6.92
N ALA A 236 2.89 8.92 7.60
CA ALA A 236 4.24 8.98 8.16
C ALA A 236 4.32 9.77 9.47
N PHE A 237 5.24 9.33 10.34
CA PHE A 237 5.72 10.11 11.49
C PHE A 237 6.84 11.06 11.07
N GLN A 238 7.78 10.58 10.25
CA GLN A 238 8.85 11.39 9.68
C GLN A 238 9.11 10.96 8.24
N VAL A 239 9.54 11.93 7.42
CA VAL A 239 10.14 11.70 6.11
C VAL A 239 11.46 12.47 6.05
N SER A 240 12.54 11.82 5.60
CA SER A 240 13.82 12.50 5.44
C SER A 240 13.87 13.31 4.15
N GLN A 241 14.81 14.26 4.04
CA GLN A 241 15.04 15.04 2.83
C GLN A 241 15.40 14.16 1.61
N HIS A 242 15.95 12.97 1.87
CA HIS A 242 16.31 11.99 0.85
C HIS A 242 15.23 10.93 0.59
N GLY A 243 14.07 11.05 1.25
CA GLY A 243 12.93 10.16 1.05
C GLY A 243 12.91 8.92 1.94
N ASP A 244 13.65 8.89 3.04
CA ASP A 244 13.49 7.81 4.03
C ASP A 244 12.14 7.92 4.72
N LEU A 245 11.45 6.79 4.90
CA LEU A 245 10.14 6.73 5.53
C LEU A 245 10.26 6.17 6.95
N ALA A 246 9.63 6.81 7.94
CA ALA A 246 9.42 6.24 9.27
C ALA A 246 7.94 6.35 9.68
N ASN A 247 7.23 5.22 9.77
CA ASN A 247 5.79 5.21 10.03
C ASN A 247 5.24 4.05 10.87
N TRP A 248 6.08 3.14 11.39
CA TRP A 248 5.60 1.95 12.12
C TRP A 248 5.97 1.94 13.61
N HIS A 249 6.92 2.77 14.05
CA HIS A 249 7.36 2.82 15.44
C HIS A 249 7.89 4.20 15.79
N THR A 250 7.67 4.65 17.02
CA THR A 250 8.17 5.93 17.54
C THR A 250 9.46 5.78 18.36
N GLY A 251 9.95 4.55 18.55
CA GLY A 251 11.14 4.24 19.33
C GLY A 251 10.87 3.79 20.77
N ASP A 252 9.60 3.72 21.18
CA ASP A 252 9.20 3.27 22.52
C ASP A 252 9.43 1.75 22.69
N PRO A 253 10.31 1.31 23.63
CA PRO A 253 10.61 -0.11 23.84
C PRO A 253 9.40 -0.97 24.22
N ASP A 254 8.37 -0.36 24.82
CA ASP A 254 7.18 -1.06 25.29
C ASP A 254 6.06 -1.08 24.24
N ALA A 255 6.22 -0.36 23.12
CA ALA A 255 5.26 -0.37 22.04
C ALA A 255 5.40 -1.66 21.22
N ILE A 256 4.26 -2.29 20.92
CA ILE A 256 4.22 -3.49 20.08
C ILE A 256 4.53 -3.07 18.63
N PRO A 257 5.59 -3.60 18.00
CA PRO A 257 5.90 -3.35 16.60
C PRO A 257 4.73 -3.71 15.68
N ALA A 258 4.16 -2.72 14.98
CA ALA A 258 3.09 -2.93 14.02
C ALA A 258 3.52 -2.45 12.63
N VAL A 259 4.42 -3.22 12.00
CA VAL A 259 4.92 -2.90 10.64
C VAL A 259 3.83 -3.06 9.57
N GLY A 260 2.97 -4.08 9.72
CA GLY A 260 1.98 -4.44 8.69
C GLY A 260 2.63 -4.67 7.32
N GLY A 261 1.93 -4.34 6.23
CA GLY A 261 2.47 -4.35 4.87
C GLY A 261 3.30 -3.13 4.47
N ALA A 262 3.61 -2.22 5.39
CA ALA A 262 4.19 -0.91 5.04
C ALA A 262 5.59 -1.02 4.41
N MET A 263 6.45 -1.91 4.90
CA MET A 263 7.79 -2.11 4.32
C MET A 263 7.73 -2.68 2.91
N ASP A 264 6.84 -3.66 2.66
CA ASP A 264 6.62 -4.23 1.33
C ASP A 264 6.12 -3.19 0.32
N LEU A 265 5.22 -2.30 0.75
CA LEU A 265 4.73 -1.20 -0.08
C LEU A 265 5.82 -0.17 -0.37
N ALA A 266 6.55 0.25 0.67
CA ALA A 266 7.63 1.22 0.55
C ALA A 266 8.73 0.74 -0.42
N VAL A 267 9.07 -0.54 -0.34
CA VAL A 267 10.12 -1.16 -1.17
C VAL A 267 9.63 -1.50 -2.58
N GLY A 268 8.35 -1.79 -2.74
CA GLY A 268 7.80 -2.40 -3.94
C GLY A 268 7.08 -1.44 -4.88
N ALA A 269 6.29 -0.49 -4.38
CA ALA A 269 5.48 0.38 -5.23
C ALA A 269 6.33 1.28 -6.14
N ARG A 270 5.87 1.53 -7.38
CA ARG A 270 6.60 2.37 -8.34
C ARG A 270 6.70 3.83 -7.91
N GLN A 271 5.67 4.32 -7.23
CA GLN A 271 5.68 5.62 -6.57
C GLN A 271 5.13 5.48 -5.15
N VAL A 272 5.90 5.97 -4.17
CA VAL A 272 5.46 6.07 -2.77
C VAL A 272 5.17 7.53 -2.47
N LEU A 273 3.90 7.80 -2.19
CA LEU A 273 3.39 9.10 -1.77
C LEU A 273 3.13 9.07 -0.27
N VAL A 274 3.40 10.18 0.42
CA VAL A 274 3.12 10.31 1.84
C VAL A 274 2.03 11.35 2.07
N MET A 275 1.04 11.01 2.89
CA MET A 275 0.03 11.92 3.42
C MET A 275 0.28 12.14 4.91
N MET A 276 0.64 13.35 5.30
CA MET A 276 0.88 13.67 6.72
C MET A 276 0.73 15.16 7.03
N GLY A 277 0.43 15.55 8.26
CA GLY A 277 0.66 16.94 8.69
C GLY A 277 2.15 17.30 8.65
N LEU A 278 2.49 18.54 8.28
CA LEU A 278 3.88 19.00 8.18
C LEU A 278 4.55 19.13 9.54
N PHE A 279 3.78 19.58 10.55
CA PHE A 279 4.25 19.80 11.91
C PHE A 279 3.54 18.85 12.89
N ALA A 280 4.26 18.44 13.92
CA ALA A 280 3.70 17.76 15.08
C ALA A 280 2.95 18.76 15.98
N ARG A 281 2.25 18.26 17.01
CA ARG A 281 1.43 19.09 17.91
C ARG A 281 2.25 20.11 18.71
N ASP A 282 3.51 19.79 18.98
CA ASP A 282 4.50 20.67 19.62
C ASP A 282 5.17 21.64 18.63
N GLY A 283 4.79 21.59 17.35
CA GLY A 283 5.35 22.43 16.30
C GLY A 283 6.61 21.85 15.62
N ALA A 284 7.12 20.70 16.07
CA ALA A 284 8.31 20.10 15.47
C ALA A 284 8.05 19.68 14.01
N PRO A 285 8.99 19.91 13.08
CA PRO A 285 8.82 19.51 11.68
C PRO A 285 8.91 18.00 11.53
N LYS A 286 8.07 17.45 10.64
CA LYS A 286 8.06 16.02 10.29
C LYS A 286 8.77 15.71 8.97
N LEU A 287 9.03 16.73 8.16
CA LEU A 287 9.98 16.66 7.05
C LEU A 287 11.34 17.11 7.57
N VAL A 288 12.28 16.17 7.67
CA VAL A 288 13.51 16.31 8.47
C VAL A 288 14.77 15.99 7.64
N PRO A 289 15.97 16.45 8.04
CA PRO A 289 17.21 16.07 7.34
C PRO A 289 17.47 14.55 7.37
N ALA A 290 17.23 13.93 8.52
CA ALA A 290 17.32 12.50 8.73
C ALA A 290 16.24 12.04 9.72
N CYS A 291 15.64 10.88 9.48
CA CYS A 291 14.68 10.31 10.42
C CYS A 291 15.38 9.89 11.72
N THR A 292 14.75 10.20 12.85
CA THR A 292 15.18 9.75 14.17
C THR A 292 14.42 8.50 14.62
N TYR A 293 13.24 8.27 14.05
CA TYR A 293 12.45 7.06 14.28
C TYR A 293 12.92 5.90 13.41
N PRO A 294 12.69 4.64 13.84
CA PRO A 294 13.03 3.46 13.06
C PRO A 294 12.47 3.52 11.64
N LEU A 295 13.33 3.28 10.65
CA LEU A 295 12.95 3.34 9.26
C LEU A 295 12.00 2.21 8.88
N THR A 296 11.13 2.53 7.94
CA THR A 296 10.25 1.62 7.20
C THR A 296 10.91 1.26 5.87
N GLY A 297 11.54 2.23 5.23
CA GLY A 297 12.30 2.03 4.00
C GLY A 297 13.19 3.23 3.72
N PRO A 298 14.48 3.03 3.40
CA PRO A 298 15.37 4.11 3.01
C PRO A 298 15.06 4.59 1.58
N GLY A 299 15.12 5.91 1.36
CA GLY A 299 15.02 6.55 0.04
C GLY A 299 13.82 6.13 -0.81
N CYS A 300 12.70 5.74 -0.20
CA CYS A 300 11.56 5.16 -0.90
C CYS A 300 10.47 6.17 -1.25
N VAL A 301 10.37 7.26 -0.50
CA VAL A 301 9.34 8.29 -0.70
C VAL A 301 9.70 9.16 -1.90
N HIS A 302 8.71 9.42 -2.76
CA HIS A 302 8.85 10.25 -3.95
C HIS A 302 8.22 11.63 -3.77
N ARG A 303 7.11 11.69 -3.02
CA ARG A 303 6.38 12.93 -2.78
C ARG A 303 5.71 12.92 -1.42
N VAL A 304 5.75 14.07 -0.76
CA VAL A 304 5.12 14.32 0.54
C VAL A 304 4.03 15.36 0.35
N TYR A 305 2.82 15.02 0.77
CA TYR A 305 1.65 15.89 0.78
C TYR A 305 1.31 16.23 2.21
N THR A 306 1.26 17.54 2.50
CA THR A 306 0.92 18.06 3.82
C THR A 306 -0.17 19.12 3.76
N ASP A 307 -0.69 19.45 4.93
CA ASP A 307 -1.59 20.58 5.15
C ASP A 307 -1.01 21.91 4.66
N HIS A 308 0.32 22.05 4.64
CA HIS A 308 1.02 23.28 4.31
C HIS A 308 1.69 23.29 2.93
N GLY A 309 1.83 22.15 2.25
CA GLY A 309 2.46 22.11 0.94
C GLY A 309 2.62 20.72 0.35
N VAL A 310 3.08 20.69 -0.89
CA VAL A 310 3.46 19.46 -1.59
C VAL A 310 4.94 19.53 -1.93
N PHE A 311 5.67 18.47 -1.61
CA PHE A 311 7.12 18.40 -1.73
C PHE A 311 7.51 17.17 -2.55
N ALA A 312 8.35 17.34 -3.56
CA ALA A 312 9.12 16.23 -4.11
C ALA A 312 10.36 16.01 -3.24
N VAL A 313 10.69 14.75 -2.94
CA VAL A 313 11.87 14.37 -2.16
C VAL A 313 12.67 13.31 -2.91
N GLY A 314 13.97 13.22 -2.65
CA GLY A 314 14.84 12.22 -3.28
C GLY A 314 16.32 12.55 -3.14
N PRO A 315 17.18 11.98 -4.00
CA PRO A 315 18.64 12.21 -3.95
C PRO A 315 19.03 13.69 -4.00
N ASP A 316 18.24 14.49 -4.72
CA ASP A 316 18.37 15.93 -4.87
C ASP A 316 17.81 16.74 -3.67
N GLY A 317 17.41 16.10 -2.58
CA GLY A 317 16.80 16.79 -1.44
C GLY A 317 15.35 17.19 -1.68
N VAL A 318 14.90 18.26 -1.03
CA VAL A 318 13.49 18.67 -1.01
C VAL A 318 13.23 19.77 -2.04
N ARG A 319 12.28 19.54 -2.95
CA ARG A 319 11.74 20.57 -3.85
C ARG A 319 10.29 20.88 -3.50
N VAL A 320 9.99 22.14 -3.26
CA VAL A 320 8.61 22.63 -3.03
C VAL A 320 7.87 22.67 -4.35
N LEU A 321 6.69 22.06 -4.42
CA LEU A 321 5.85 22.07 -5.62
C LEU A 321 4.71 23.08 -5.51
N GLU A 322 4.20 23.32 -4.30
CA GLU A 322 3.19 24.33 -3.98
C GLU A 322 3.03 24.46 -2.46
N THR A 323 2.50 25.59 -1.98
CA THR A 323 2.23 25.84 -0.56
C THR A 323 0.81 26.33 -0.29
N TYR A 324 0.35 26.11 0.95
CA TYR A 324 -1.01 26.46 1.41
C TYR A 324 -0.96 27.16 2.78
N GLY A 325 -1.46 28.39 2.84
CA GLY A 325 -1.47 29.20 4.07
C GLY A 325 -0.10 29.52 4.65
N ILE A 326 0.96 29.34 3.86
CA ILE A 326 2.35 29.61 4.24
C ILE A 326 3.16 29.97 2.99
N THR A 327 4.14 30.86 3.15
CA THR A 327 5.09 31.16 2.06
C THR A 327 6.27 30.20 2.07
N VAL A 328 6.97 30.06 0.95
CA VAL A 328 8.24 29.33 0.88
C VAL A 328 9.25 29.91 1.86
N ALA A 329 9.37 31.24 1.92
CA ALA A 329 10.29 31.90 2.86
C ALA A 329 9.97 31.59 4.33
N GLU A 330 8.69 31.41 4.68
CA GLU A 330 8.30 30.97 6.03
C GLU A 330 8.58 29.47 6.24
N LEU A 331 8.39 28.63 5.22
CA LEU A 331 8.81 27.22 5.29
C LEU A 331 10.31 27.09 5.50
N GLU A 332 11.15 27.86 4.81
CA GLU A 332 12.62 27.88 4.97
C GLU A 332 13.04 28.24 6.40
N ARG A 333 12.29 29.10 7.09
CA ARG A 333 12.55 29.45 8.49
C ARG A 333 12.13 28.35 9.48
N ARG A 334 11.08 27.60 9.14
CA ARG A 334 10.46 26.62 10.04
C ARG A 334 10.96 25.20 9.84
N LEU A 335 11.48 24.88 8.66
CA LEU A 335 12.04 23.59 8.33
C LEU A 335 13.55 23.60 8.48
N SER A 336 14.10 22.49 8.97
CA SER A 336 15.54 22.27 9.10
C SER A 336 16.18 21.66 7.85
N VAL A 337 15.42 21.56 6.75
CA VAL A 337 15.86 21.05 5.45
C VAL A 337 16.04 22.19 4.46
N GLU A 338 17.02 22.06 3.57
CA GLU A 338 17.19 23.00 2.45
C GLU A 338 16.05 22.81 1.43
N LEU A 339 15.38 23.90 1.06
CA LEU A 339 14.26 23.88 0.13
C LEU A 339 14.70 24.39 -1.24
N ARG A 340 14.39 23.62 -2.28
CA ARG A 340 14.54 24.03 -3.68
C ARG A 340 13.19 24.50 -4.22
N THR A 341 13.21 25.57 -5.02
CA THR A 341 12.03 26.14 -5.69
C THR A 341 12.09 25.93 -7.20
#